data_AF-A0A961H4W1-F1
#
_entry.id   AF-A0A961H4W1-F1
#
_cell.length_a   1.000
_cell.length_b   1.000
_cell.length_c   1.000
_cell.angle_alpha   90.00
_cell.angle_beta   90.00
_cell.angle_gamma   90.00
#
_symmetry.space_group_name_H-M   'P 1'
#
loop_
_entity.id
_entity.type
_entity.pdbx_description
1 polymer ?
#
loop_
_entity_poly.entity_id
_entity_poly.type
_entity_poly.pdbx_seq_one_letter_code
_entity_poly.pdbx_strand_id
1 'polypeptide(L)' 'LLVSSHVMDEATRCDRLLLLRDGEILADETPAGLLERTGAADADAAFLALIRHRPKHLDAEFDGEAAS' A
#
# COMPACT_ATOMS: atom_id res chain seq x y z
N LEU A 1 -0.48 14.79 2.78
CA LEU A 1 0.72 14.98 1.94
C LEU A 1 0.99 13.67 1.22
N LEU A 2 1.08 13.66 -0.11
CA LEU A 2 1.39 12.45 -0.88
C LEU A 2 2.86 12.53 -1.32
N VAL A 3 3.65 11.51 -1.01
CA VAL A 3 5.08 11.44 -1.35
C VAL A 3 5.32 10.16 -2.15
N SER A 4 5.84 10.29 -3.38
CA SER A 4 6.25 9.14 -4.19
C SER A 4 7.74 8.89 -4.04
N SER A 5 8.13 7.69 -3.60
CA SER A 5 9.52 7.24 -3.54
C SER A 5 9.64 5.83 -4.13
N HIS A 6 10.78 5.54 -4.77
CA HIS A 6 11.13 4.17 -5.20
C HIS A 6 11.94 3.42 -4.13
N VAL A 7 12.27 4.11 -3.03
CA VAL A 7 12.97 3.53 -1.87
C VAL A 7 11.90 3.14 -0.86
N MET A 8 11.64 1.83 -0.74
CA MET A 8 10.60 1.29 0.16
C MET A 8 10.85 1.64 1.62
N ASP A 9 12.12 1.72 2.04
CA ASP A 9 12.49 2.16 3.39
C ASP A 9 11.93 3.54 3.75
N GLU A 10 11.92 4.47 2.81
CA GLU A 10 11.37 5.81 3.04
C GLU A 10 9.83 5.78 3.06
N ALA A 11 9.23 4.85 2.27
CA ALA A 11 7.78 4.64 2.25
C ALA A 11 7.28 4.02 3.57
N THR A 12 8.05 3.14 4.21
CA THR A 12 7.69 2.55 5.51
C THR A 12 7.64 3.54 6.68
N ARG A 13 8.18 4.75 6.50
CA ARG A 13 8.09 5.84 7.49
C ARG A 13 6.79 6.63 7.38
N CYS A 14 5.98 6.38 6.34
CA CYS A 14 4.67 6.99 6.19
C CYS A 14 3.61 6.23 7.00
N ASP A 15 2.58 6.96 7.45
CA ASP A 15 1.47 6.38 8.21
C ASP A 15 0.67 5.34 7.39
N ARG A 16 0.56 5.59 6.08
CA ARG A 16 -0.11 4.70 5.12
C ARG A 16 0.64 4.62 3.79
N LEU A 17 0.49 3.48 3.14
CA LEU A 17 1.06 3.12 1.86
C LEU A 17 -0.06 2.87 0.85
N LEU A 18 0.00 3.63 -0.25
CA LEU A 18 -0.82 3.41 -1.43
C LEU A 18 0.01 2.72 -2.51
N LEU A 19 -0.40 1.53 -2.93
CA LEU A 19 0.19 0.84 -4.06
C LEU A 19 -0.71 1.05 -5.28
N LEU A 20 -0.16 1.71 -6.30
CA LEU A 20 -0.85 2.00 -7.56
C LEU A 20 -0.15 1.27 -8.71
N ARG A 21 -0.93 0.64 -9.59
CA ARG A 21 -0.42 0.05 -10.83
C ARG A 21 -1.44 0.20 -11.93
N ASP A 22 -0.99 0.65 -13.11
CA ASP A 22 -1.84 0.78 -14.30
C ASP A 22 -3.13 1.61 -14.06
N GLY A 23 -3.07 2.58 -13.13
CA GLY A 23 -4.21 3.41 -12.73
C GLY A 23 -5.14 2.79 -11.68
N GLU A 24 -4.87 1.57 -11.22
CA GLU A 24 -5.65 0.87 -10.19
C GLU A 24 -4.89 0.87 -8.86
N ILE A 25 -5.60 1.13 -7.76
CA ILE A 25 -5.04 0.97 -6.42
C ILE A 25 -5.11 -0.53 -6.07
N LEU A 26 -3.96 -1.10 -5.78
CA LEU A 26 -3.80 -2.49 -5.37
C LEU A 26 -3.89 -2.65 -3.85
N ALA A 27 -3.54 -1.60 -3.11
CA ALA A 27 -3.52 -1.61 -1.66
C ALA A 27 -3.55 -0.20 -1.10
N ASP A 28 -4.26 -0.04 0.00
CA ASP A 28 -4.26 1.15 0.83
C ASP A 28 -4.22 0.70 2.29
N GLU A 29 -3.03 0.61 2.88
CA GLU A 29 -2.80 -0.03 4.18
C GLU A 29 -1.70 0.70 4.96
N THR A 30 -1.60 0.44 6.27
CA THR A 30 -0.39 0.80 7.01
C THR A 30 0.79 -0.12 6.63
N PRO A 31 2.05 0.28 6.82
CA PRO A 31 3.20 -0.60 6.59
C PRO A 31 3.09 -1.94 7.34
N ALA A 32 2.65 -1.89 8.61
CA ALA A 32 2.44 -3.08 9.42
C ALA A 32 1.32 -3.98 8.85
N GLY A 33 0.17 -3.39 8.47
CA GLY A 33 -0.93 -4.13 7.85
C GLY A 33 -0.54 -4.75 6.51
N LEU A 34 0.31 -4.08 5.74
CA LEU A 34 0.85 -4.61 4.49
C LEU A 34 1.69 -5.89 4.72
N LEU A 35 2.56 -5.89 5.74
CA LEU A 35 3.38 -7.05 6.11
C LEU A 35 2.51 -8.21 6.61
N GLU A 36 1.55 -7.94 7.50
CA GLU A 36 0.65 -8.97 8.03
C GLU A 36 -0.17 -9.62 6.92
N ARG A 37 -0.75 -8.83 6.02
CA ARG A 37 -1.58 -9.33 4.91
C ARG A 37 -0.79 -10.16 3.91
N THR A 38 0.47 -9.82 3.68
CA THR A 38 1.34 -10.51 2.72
C THR A 38 2.15 -11.64 3.35
N GLY A 39 2.23 -11.69 4.68
CA GLY A 39 3.14 -12.58 5.42
C GLY A 39 4.61 -12.32 5.10
N ALA A 40 4.94 -11.11 4.63
CA ALA A 40 6.29 -10.78 4.17
C ALA A 40 7.20 -10.36 5.33
N ALA A 41 8.51 -10.59 5.14
CA ALA A 41 9.53 -10.19 6.11
C ALA A 41 9.86 -8.70 6.06
N ASP A 42 9.63 -8.05 4.92
CA ASP A 42 9.94 -6.64 4.67
C ASP A 42 8.99 -6.04 3.62
N ALA A 43 9.02 -4.71 3.48
CA ALA A 43 8.11 -3.97 2.61
C ALA A 43 8.36 -4.24 1.12
N ASP A 44 9.61 -4.48 0.72
CA ASP A 44 9.95 -4.88 -0.66
C ASP A 44 9.31 -6.22 -1.02
N ALA A 45 9.43 -7.22 -0.14
CA ALA A 45 8.81 -8.53 -0.30
C ALA A 45 7.29 -8.44 -0.30
N ALA A 46 6.69 -7.59 0.55
CA ALA A 46 5.26 -7.33 0.58
C ALA A 46 4.77 -6.71 -0.74
N PHE A 47 5.47 -5.69 -1.23
CA PHE A 47 5.19 -5.06 -2.52
C PHE A 47 5.25 -6.07 -3.66
N LEU A 48 6.34 -6.85 -3.72
CA LEU A 48 6.53 -7.88 -4.74
C LEU A 48 5.45 -8.98 -4.67
N ALA A 49 4.98 -9.34 -3.48
CA ALA A 49 3.88 -10.30 -3.30
C ALA A 49 2.57 -9.76 -3.89
N LEU A 50 2.24 -8.49 -3.64
CA LEU A 50 1.01 -7.83 -4.11
C LEU A 50 0.99 -7.58 -5.61
N ILE A 51 2.11 -7.19 -6.22
CA ILE A 51 2.14 -7.01 -7.68
C ILE A 51 2.08 -8.34 -8.45
N ARG A 52 2.49 -9.45 -7.81
CA ARG A 52 2.39 -10.81 -8.37
C ARG A 52 0.99 -11.36 -8.24
N HIS A 53 0.30 -11.07 -7.13
CA HIS A 53 -1.06 -11.50 -6.87
C HIS A 53 -1.98 -10.30 -7.04
N ARG A 54 -2.39 -9.99 -8.28
CA ARG A 54 -3.33 -8.90 -8.56
C ARG A 54 -4.55 -9.05 -7.64
N PRO A 55 -4.71 -8.22 -6.59
CA PRO A 55 -5.83 -8.37 -5.67
C PRO A 55 -7.11 -8.01 -6.42
N LYS A 56 -8.14 -8.85 -6.33
CA LYS A 56 -9.41 -8.66 -7.04
C LYS A 56 -10.40 -7.72 -6.34
N HIS A 57 -9.96 -6.81 -5.47
CA HIS A 57 -10.91 -5.97 -4.74
C HIS A 57 -10.37 -4.55 -4.54
N LEU A 58 -10.99 -3.61 -5.24
CA LEU A 58 -11.06 -2.22 -4.79
C LEU A 58 -12.41 -1.62 -5.21
N ASP A 59 -13.50 -2.16 -4.64
CA ASP A 59 -14.75 -1.42 -4.40
C ASP A 59 -14.74 -0.82 -2.98
N ALA A 60 -13.55 -0.60 -2.40
CA ALA A 60 -13.44 0.01 -1.07
C ALA A 60 -13.60 1.51 -1.22
N GLU A 61 -14.76 1.99 -0.77
CA GLU A 61 -15.12 3.40 -0.72
C GLU A 61 -14.04 4.22 -0.02
N PHE A 62 -13.57 5.26 -0.70
CA PHE A 62 -12.79 6.32 -0.08
C PHE A 62 -13.71 7.09 0.87
N ASP A 63 -13.78 6.67 2.12
CA ASP A 63 -14.33 7.50 3.19
C ASP A 63 -13.31 8.60 3.48
N GLY A 64 -13.40 9.65 2.67
CA GLY A 64 -12.66 10.89 2.83
C GLY A 64 -13.13 11.60 4.09
N GLU A 65 -12.62 11.20 5.24
CA GLU A 65 -12.64 12.02 6.45
C GLU A 65 -11.71 13.22 6.18
N ALA A 66 -12.30 14.28 5.63
CA ALA A 66 -11.70 15.60 5.56
C ALA A 66 -11.41 16.04 6.99
N ALA A 67 -10.13 16.12 7.33
CA ALA A 67 -9.68 16.84 8.52
C ALA A 67 -10.16 18.30 8.42
N SER A 68 -11.09 18.64 9.31
CA SER A 68 -11.57 19.96 9.80
C SER A 68 -11.53 21.18 8.87
#